data_AF-A0A7R6TP72-F1
#
_entry.id   AF-A0A7R6TP72-F1
#
_cell.length_a   1.000
_cell.length_b   1.000
_cell.length_c   1.000
_cell.angle_alpha   90.00
_cell.angle_beta   90.00
_cell.angle_gamma   90.00
#
_symmetry.space_group_name_H-M   'P 1'
#
loop_
_entity.id
_entity.type
_entity.pdbx_description
1 polymer ?
#
loop_
_entity_poly.entity_id
_entity_poly.type
_entity_poly.pdbx_seq_one_letter_code
_entity_poly.pdbx_strand_id
1 'polypeptide(L)' 'MVWTIQRICPREDSVYLLKENTGVIRQISVPGAESASFEDGHLMIRCKTGFCWSVNPETGSRRRFQLAT' A
#
# COMPACT_ATOMS: atom_id res chain seq x y z
N MET A 1 8.87 -12.63 -0.90
CA MET A 1 7.63 -11.89 -0.58
C MET A 1 6.52 -12.42 -1.47
N VAL A 2 5.33 -12.75 -0.93
CA VAL A 2 4.23 -13.40 -1.71
C VAL A 2 3.26 -12.39 -2.32
N TRP A 3 3.23 -11.16 -1.78
CA TRP A 3 2.37 -10.10 -2.26
C TRP A 3 3.04 -9.28 -3.35
N THR A 4 2.29 -8.97 -4.41
CA THR A 4 2.67 -8.04 -5.47
C THR A 4 1.66 -6.89 -5.52
N ILE A 5 2.10 -5.71 -5.96
CA ILE A 5 1.20 -4.57 -6.20
C ILE A 5 0.51 -4.82 -7.54
N GLN A 6 -0.78 -5.12 -7.50
CA GLN A 6 -1.56 -5.35 -8.72
C GLN A 6 -1.92 -4.03 -9.40
N ARG A 7 -2.41 -3.06 -8.62
CA ARG A 7 -2.78 -1.72 -9.12
C ARG A 7 -2.94 -0.71 -7.99
N ILE A 8 -2.83 0.57 -8.35
CA ILE A 8 -3.24 1.71 -7.53
C ILE A 8 -4.50 2.29 -8.16
N CYS A 9 -5.51 2.60 -7.36
CA CYS A 9 -6.79 3.14 -7.81
C CYS A 9 -7.10 4.48 -7.15
N PRO A 10 -6.72 5.61 -7.77
CA PRO A 10 -6.95 6.93 -7.20
C PRO A 10 -8.44 7.23 -6.96
N ARG A 11 -9.33 6.74 -7.84
CA ARG A 11 -10.79 6.93 -7.71
C ARG A 11 -11.37 6.26 -6.45
N GLU A 12 -10.76 5.17 -6.01
CA GLU A 12 -11.19 4.38 -4.85
C GLU A 12 -10.30 4.63 -3.63
N ASP A 13 -9.36 5.59 -3.73
CA ASP A 13 -8.36 5.86 -2.69
C ASP A 13 -7.73 4.57 -2.15
N SER A 14 -7.28 3.68 -3.05
CA SER A 14 -6.90 2.31 -2.66
C SER A 14 -5.72 1.74 -3.44
N VAL A 15 -4.91 0.92 -2.76
CA VAL A 15 -3.89 0.05 -3.37
C VAL A 15 -4.37 -1.39 -3.30
N TYR A 16 -4.26 -2.12 -4.40
CA TYR A 16 -4.64 -3.52 -4.49
C TYR A 16 -3.40 -4.41 -4.58
N LEU A 17 -3.34 -5.40 -3.71
CA LEU A 17 -2.30 -6.41 -3.69
C LEU A 17 -2.83 -7.76 -4.18
N LEU A 18 -2.01 -8.51 -4.90
CA LEU A 18 -2.25 -9.90 -5.29
C LEU A 18 -1.33 -10.82 -4.50
N LYS A 19 -1.87 -11.88 -3.92
CA LYS A 19 -1.11 -12.96 -3.30
C LYS A 19 -0.85 -14.05 -4.35
N GLU A 20 0.35 -14.06 -4.93
CA GLU A 20 0.68 -14.85 -6.13
C GLU A 20 0.32 -16.34 -6.03
N ASN A 21 0.51 -16.95 -4.86
CA ASN A 21 0.28 -18.39 -4.68
C ASN A 21 -1.19 -18.80 -4.50
N THR A 22 -2.09 -17.85 -4.21
CA THR A 22 -3.49 -18.14 -3.86
C THR A 22 -4.48 -17.34 -4.68
N GLY A 23 -4.03 -16.32 -5.42
CA GLY A 23 -4.89 -15.41 -6.15
C GLY A 23 -5.65 -14.43 -5.25
N VAL A 24 -5.42 -14.43 -3.93
CA VAL A 24 -6.13 -13.55 -2.99
C VAL A 24 -5.81 -12.10 -3.31
N ILE A 25 -6.86 -11.29 -3.45
CA ILE A 25 -6.76 -9.84 -3.58
C ILE A 25 -6.97 -9.19 -2.23
N ARG A 26 -6.08 -8.25 -1.88
CA ARG A 26 -6.23 -7.39 -0.71
C ARG A 26 -6.35 -5.94 -1.16
N GLN A 27 -7.39 -5.26 -0.70
CA GLN A 27 -7.55 -3.82 -0.85
C GLN A 27 -7.01 -3.11 0.39
N ILE A 28 -6.23 -2.06 0.20
CA ILE A 28 -5.73 -1.18 1.26
C ILE A 28 -6.19 0.23 0.93
N SER A 29 -7.25 0.67 1.61
CA SER A 29 -7.79 2.03 1.44
C SER A 29 -6.92 3.06 2.15
N VAL A 30 -6.34 3.94 1.35
CA VAL A 30 -5.48 5.05 1.74
C VAL A 30 -5.86 6.29 0.92
N PRO A 31 -6.45 7.32 1.56
CA PRO A 31 -6.80 8.57 0.90
C PRO A 31 -5.61 9.22 0.20
N GLY A 32 -5.77 9.50 -1.08
CA GLY A 32 -4.76 10.17 -1.89
C GLY A 32 -3.56 9.31 -2.28
N ALA A 33 -3.66 7.98 -2.22
CA ALA A 33 -2.61 7.07 -2.69
C ALA A 33 -2.20 7.37 -4.14
N GLU A 34 -0.92 7.65 -4.35
CA GLU A 34 -0.37 8.02 -5.66
C GLU A 34 0.67 7.01 -6.17
N SER A 35 1.45 6.44 -5.26
CA SER A 35 2.46 5.44 -5.57
C SER A 35 2.59 4.43 -4.43
N ALA A 36 3.09 3.25 -4.77
CA ALA A 36 3.34 2.21 -3.80
C ALA A 36 4.60 1.40 -4.17
N SER A 37 5.36 1.01 -3.15
CA SER A 37 6.57 0.19 -3.25
C SER A 37 6.62 -0.81 -2.10
N PHE A 38 7.44 -1.85 -2.25
CA PHE A 38 7.76 -2.73 -1.12
C PHE A 38 9.17 -2.40 -0.61
N GLU A 39 9.28 -2.13 0.69
CA GLU A 39 10.53 -1.82 1.39
C GLU A 39 10.54 -2.60 2.70
N ASP A 40 11.61 -3.37 2.96
CA ASP A 40 11.77 -4.18 4.19
C ASP A 40 10.53 -5.03 4.56
N GLY A 41 9.89 -5.63 3.56
CA GLY A 41 8.70 -6.47 3.73
C GLY A 41 7.41 -5.71 4.04
N HIS A 42 7.43 -4.38 4.04
CA HIS A 42 6.27 -3.52 4.21
C HIS A 42 5.87 -2.88 2.88
N LEU A 43 4.57 -2.73 2.67
CA LEU A 43 4.04 -1.89 1.60
C LEU A 43 4.14 -0.43 2.03
N MET A 44 4.92 0.34 1.29
CA MET A 44 5.03 1.77 1.41
C MET A 44 4.06 2.41 0.43
N ILE A 45 3.18 3.28 0.91
CA ILE A 45 2.20 4.00 0.09
C ILE A 45 2.45 5.49 0.27
N ARG A 46 2.79 6.19 -0.81
CA ARG A 46 2.89 7.65 -0.82
C ARG A 46 1.52 8.25 -1.15
N CYS A 47 1.20 9.35 -0.50
CA CYS A 47 -0.04 10.06 -0.73
C CYS A 47 0.22 11.49 -1.19
N LYS A 48 -0.61 11.99 -2.11
CA LYS A 48 -0.61 13.39 -2.57
C LYS A 48 -0.79 14.42 -1.45
N THR A 49 -1.26 13.98 -0.28
CA THR A 49 -1.47 14.81 0.92
C THR A 49 -0.17 15.10 1.69
N GLY A 50 0.99 14.61 1.23
CA GLY A 50 2.27 14.76 1.93
C GLY A 50 2.53 13.71 3.02
N PHE A 51 1.64 12.71 3.14
CA PHE A 51 1.79 11.60 4.08
C PHE A 51 2.20 10.33 3.36
N CYS A 52 2.87 9.45 4.10
CA CYS A 52 3.15 8.09 3.71
C CYS A 52 2.55 7.11 4.71
N TRP A 53 2.30 5.90 4.24
CA TRP A 53 1.91 4.77 5.06
C TRP A 53 2.89 3.63 4.88
N SER A 54 3.30 3.02 5.99
CA SER A 54 3.96 1.72 6.01
C SER A 54 2.92 0.70 6.46
N VAL A 55 2.70 -0.34 5.67
CA VAL A 55 1.66 -1.34 5.89
C VAL A 55 2.27 -2.73 5.85
N ASN A 56 2.03 -3.55 6.88
CA ASN A 56 2.32 -4.97 6.83
C ASN A 56 1.24 -5.66 5.95
N PRO A 57 1.60 -6.26 4.80
CA PRO A 57 0.61 -6.80 3.87
C PRO A 57 -0.06 -8.09 4.39
N GLU A 58 0.56 -8.82 5.31
CA GLU A 58 -0.04 -10.04 5.89
C GLU A 58 -1.11 -9.68 6.93
N THR A 59 -0.79 -8.76 7.85
CA THR A 59 -1.65 -8.44 9.00
C THR A 59 -2.56 -7.24 8.75
N GLY A 60 -2.20 -6.35 7.82
CA GLY A 60 -2.86 -5.05 7.62
C GLY A 60 -2.47 -4.00 8.66
N SER A 61 -1.58 -4.31 9.62
CA SER A 61 -1.05 -3.32 10.57
C SER A 61 -0.38 -2.18 9.81
N ARG A 62 -0.65 -0.94 10.20
CA ARG A 62 -0.23 0.24 9.44
C ARG A 62 0.15 1.42 10.31
N ARG A 63 1.17 2.16 9.87
CA ARG A 63 1.64 3.41 10.48
C ARG A 63 1.65 4.52 9.43
N ARG A 64 1.07 5.68 9.78
CA ARG A 64 1.17 6.91 9.00
C ARG A 64 2.34 7.76 9.49
N PHE A 65 3.06 8.39 8.57
CA PHE A 65 4.12 9.35 8.86
C PHE A 65 4.18 10.40 7.75
N GLN A 66 4.83 11.53 8.02
CA GLN A 66 5.03 12.60 7.04
C GLN A 66 6.41 12.45 6.41
N LEU A 67 6.53 12.67 5.10
CA LEU A 67 7.85 12.77 4.46
C LEU A 67 8.55 14.02 4.99
N ALA A 68 9.79 13.88 5.48
CA ALA A 68 10.62 15.04 5.76
C ALA A 68 10.80 15.81 4.45
N THR A 69 10.51 17.11 4.48
CA THR A 69 10.60 18.02 3.33
C THR A 69 12.04 18.37 3.05
#